data_AF-A0AAW2W6J4-F1
#
_entry.id   AF-A0AAW2W6J4-F1
#
_cell.length_a   1.000
_cell.length_b   1.000
_cell.length_c   1.000
_cell.angle_alpha   90.00
_cell.angle_beta   90.00
_cell.angle_gamma   90.00
#
_symmetry.space_group_name_H-M   'P 1'
#
loop_
_entity.id
_entity.type
_entity.pdbx_description
1 polymer ?
#
loop_
_entity_poly.entity_id
_entity_poly.type
_entity_poly.pdbx_seq_one_letter_code
_entity_poly.pdbx_strand_id
1 'polypeptide(L)'
;MLFLNSPGFNFFAADIGHAPSFTWYSMLGTRDLLVAGLRWKIGDDQTARILEHPWLSRPHTFQLISKLRTLQRDSKVAIFITRERRWNSDLGKVEFLPEDA
;
A
#
# COMPACT_ATOMS: atom_id res chain seq x y z
N MET A 1 -8.31 -9.55 27.90
CA MET A 1 -8.10 -8.59 26.79
C MET A 1 -6.63 -8.65 26.39
N LEU A 2 -6.19 -9.71 25.69
CA LEU A 2 -4.77 -10.00 25.44
C LEU A 2 -4.60 -10.66 24.07
N PHE A 3 -4.80 -9.93 22.97
CA PHE A 3 -4.45 -10.44 21.62
C PHE A 3 -3.70 -9.43 20.73
N LEU A 4 -3.55 -8.19 21.18
CA LEU A 4 -2.97 -7.12 20.35
C LEU A 4 -1.44 -7.06 20.32
N ASN A 5 -0.73 -7.91 21.07
CA ASN A 5 0.72 -7.77 21.26
C ASN A 5 1.54 -9.08 21.17
N SER A 6 1.01 -10.10 20.50
CA SER A 6 1.82 -11.29 20.20
C SER A 6 2.66 -11.06 18.93
N PRO A 7 3.98 -11.27 18.95
CA PRO A 7 4.80 -11.22 17.75
C PRO A 7 4.30 -12.30 16.76
N GLY A 8 3.92 -11.88 15.55
CA GLY A 8 3.29 -12.74 14.53
C GLY A 8 1.78 -12.54 14.37
N PHE A 9 1.15 -11.67 15.17
CA PHE A 9 -0.25 -11.32 14.97
C PHE A 9 -0.44 -10.51 13.67
N ASN A 10 -1.07 -11.13 12.68
CA ASN A 10 -1.53 -10.45 11.48
C ASN A 10 -3.02 -10.16 11.59
N PHE A 11 -3.37 -8.89 11.79
CA PHE A 11 -4.77 -8.44 11.82
C PHE A 11 -5.56 -8.90 10.57
N PHE A 12 -4.91 -8.97 9.40
CA PHE A 12 -5.49 -9.43 8.14
C PHE A 12 -5.60 -10.95 8.00
N ALA A 13 -5.05 -11.72 8.94
CA ALA A 13 -5.25 -13.17 9.03
C ALA A 13 -5.99 -13.60 10.30
N ALA A 14 -6.30 -12.68 11.20
CA ALA A 14 -6.98 -12.97 12.46
C ALA A 14 -8.43 -13.44 12.25
N ASP A 15 -8.85 -14.40 13.07
CA ASP A 15 -10.20 -14.99 13.10
C ASP A 15 -10.98 -14.48 14.33
N ILE A 16 -12.32 -14.57 14.29
CA ILE A 16 -13.23 -14.10 15.33
C ILE A 16 -13.11 -14.93 16.62
N GLY A 17 -12.66 -16.19 16.52
CA GLY A 17 -12.49 -17.10 17.65
C GLY A 17 -13.79 -17.39 18.41
N HIS A 18 -13.69 -17.99 19.60
CA HIS A 18 -14.85 -18.28 20.46
C HIS A 18 -15.03 -17.18 21.52
N ALA A 19 -16.22 -16.57 21.56
CA ALA A 19 -16.58 -15.46 22.45
C ALA A 19 -15.68 -14.20 22.33
N PRO A 20 -15.64 -13.55 21.15
CA PRO A 20 -14.92 -12.30 20.99
C PRO A 20 -15.50 -11.20 21.88
N SER A 21 -14.66 -10.27 22.33
CA SER A 21 -15.17 -9.03 22.92
C SER A 21 -15.95 -8.24 21.86
N PHE A 22 -16.94 -7.46 22.27
CA PHE A 22 -17.72 -6.63 21.36
C PHE A 22 -16.84 -5.71 20.48
N THR A 23 -15.81 -5.12 21.09
CA THR A 23 -14.81 -4.32 20.38
C THR A 23 -14.07 -5.14 19.31
N TRP A 24 -13.65 -6.38 19.63
CA TRP A 24 -12.95 -7.25 18.68
C TRP A 24 -13.83 -7.65 17.50
N TYR A 25 -15.10 -8.00 17.79
CA TYR A 25 -16.09 -8.31 16.75
C TYR A 25 -16.32 -7.13 15.80
N SER A 26 -16.47 -5.91 16.35
CA SER A 26 -16.65 -4.69 15.57
C SER A 26 -15.40 -4.35 14.73
N MET A 27 -14.19 -4.55 15.27
CA MET A 27 -12.94 -4.36 14.52
C MET A 27 -12.80 -5.36 13.37
N LEU A 28 -13.14 -6.64 13.58
CA LEU A 28 -13.11 -7.64 12.50
C LEU A 28 -14.22 -7.40 11.47
N GLY A 29 -15.41 -6.99 11.91
CA GLY A 29 -16.51 -6.63 11.01
C GLY A 29 -16.25 -5.40 10.14
N THR A 30 -15.33 -4.52 10.54
CA THR A 30 -14.88 -3.37 9.74
C THR A 30 -13.62 -3.66 8.91
N ARG A 31 -13.10 -4.89 8.97
CA ARG A 31 -11.85 -5.27 8.28
C ARG A 31 -11.90 -5.01 6.79
N ASP A 32 -12.97 -5.41 6.09
CA ASP A 32 -13.05 -5.25 4.63
C ASP A 32 -13.03 -3.77 4.23
N LEU A 33 -13.66 -2.92 5.03
CA LEU A 33 -13.64 -1.47 4.86
C LEU A 33 -12.26 -0.88 5.11
N LEU A 34 -11.55 -1.39 6.12
CA LEU A 34 -10.15 -1.01 6.36
C LEU A 34 -9.28 -1.45 5.18
N VAL A 35 -9.39 -2.70 4.72
CA VAL A 35 -8.64 -3.23 3.57
C VAL A 35 -8.88 -2.41 2.31
N ALA A 36 -10.12 -2.02 2.05
CA ALA A 36 -10.46 -1.13 0.92
C ALA A 36 -9.83 0.27 1.03
N GLY A 37 -9.62 0.77 2.25
CA GLY A 37 -9.01 2.07 2.52
C GLY A 37 -7.49 2.05 2.71
N LEU A 38 -6.87 0.87 2.84
CA LEU A 38 -5.43 0.75 3.04
C LEU A 38 -4.68 1.23 1.80
N ARG A 39 -3.57 1.93 2.05
CA ARG A 39 -2.67 2.43 1.03
C ARG A 39 -1.25 1.97 1.34
N TRP A 40 -0.46 1.75 0.30
CA TRP A 40 0.90 1.30 0.47
C TRP A 40 1.78 2.48 0.90
N LYS A 41 2.19 2.51 2.16
CA LYS A 41 3.19 3.47 2.64
C LYS A 41 4.58 2.95 2.30
N ILE A 42 5.32 3.72 1.51
CA ILE A 42 6.68 3.37 1.14
C ILE A 42 7.59 3.74 2.33
N GLY A 43 7.97 2.73 3.12
CA GLY A 43 8.65 2.90 4.41
C GLY A 43 10.12 2.51 4.38
N ASP A 44 10.41 1.26 4.09
CA ASP A 44 11.76 0.78 3.79
C ASP A 44 11.60 -0.45 2.89
N ASP A 45 12.50 -0.55 1.92
CA ASP A 45 12.71 -1.70 1.05
C ASP A 45 11.61 -2.03 0.05
N GLN A 46 11.73 -1.37 -1.12
CA GLN A 46 11.68 -1.98 -2.46
C GLN A 46 10.60 -3.04 -2.79
N THR A 47 9.47 -3.09 -2.09
CA THR A 47 8.47 -4.16 -2.24
C THR A 47 7.22 -3.68 -2.96
N ALA A 48 6.95 -2.38 -2.92
CA ALA A 48 5.86 -1.79 -3.67
C ALA A 48 6.16 -1.88 -5.18
N ARG A 49 5.48 -2.77 -5.88
CA ARG A 49 5.36 -2.77 -7.33
C ARG A 49 4.53 -1.58 -7.81
N ILE A 50 5.04 -0.93 -8.84
CA ILE A 50 4.51 0.32 -9.38
C ILE A 50 3.09 0.13 -9.94
N LEU A 51 2.84 -1.01 -10.59
CA LEU A 51 1.60 -1.29 -11.31
C LEU A 51 0.56 -2.07 -10.50
N GLU A 52 0.95 -2.68 -9.37
CA GLU A 52 0.06 -3.60 -8.63
C GLU A 52 -0.45 -3.00 -7.31
N HIS A 53 0.29 -2.07 -6.71
CA HIS A 53 -0.06 -1.56 -5.40
C HIS A 53 -0.59 -0.11 -5.44
N PRO A 54 -1.59 0.23 -4.61
CA PRO A 54 -2.11 1.58 -4.50
C PRO A 54 -1.16 2.45 -3.66
N TRP A 55 -0.08 2.93 -4.28
CA TRP A 55 0.97 3.73 -3.64
C TRP A 55 0.91 5.22 -4.01
N LEU A 56 0.25 5.58 -5.11
CA LEU A 56 0.20 6.95 -5.63
C LEU A 56 -1.04 7.66 -5.04
N SER A 57 -0.89 8.88 -4.54
CA SER A 57 -2.02 9.64 -3.97
C SER A 57 -2.90 10.26 -5.07
N ARG A 58 -3.64 9.43 -5.82
CA ARG A 58 -4.64 9.89 -6.82
C ARG A 58 -6.07 9.75 -6.30
N PRO A 59 -6.99 10.64 -6.68
CA PRO A 59 -8.32 10.72 -6.07
C PRO A 59 -9.27 9.53 -6.33
N HIS A 60 -8.88 8.47 -7.05
CA HIS A 60 -9.83 7.41 -7.45
C HIS A 60 -9.23 5.99 -7.39
N THR A 61 -8.03 5.78 -7.94
CA THR A 61 -7.43 4.44 -8.06
C THR A 61 -6.20 4.23 -7.20
N PHE A 62 -5.59 5.32 -6.73
CA PHE A 62 -4.28 5.32 -6.06
C PHE A 62 -3.15 4.59 -6.81
N GLN A 63 -3.34 4.38 -8.12
CA GLN A 63 -2.46 3.63 -9.02
C GLN A 63 -2.22 4.45 -10.29
N LEU A 64 -1.16 4.12 -11.00
CA LEU A 64 -0.91 4.63 -12.35
C LEU A 64 -2.01 4.19 -13.31
N ILE A 65 -2.56 5.13 -14.08
CA ILE A 65 -3.48 4.81 -15.18
C ILE A 65 -2.66 4.43 -16.43
N SER A 66 -1.51 5.07 -16.61
CA SER A 66 -0.65 4.85 -17.75
C SER A 66 0.11 3.53 -17.66
N LYS A 67 0.03 2.71 -18.71
CA LYS A 67 1.03 1.68 -18.98
C LYS A 67 2.29 2.39 -19.42
N LEU A 68 3.14 2.72 -18.47
CA LEU A 68 4.48 3.21 -18.77
C LEU A 68 5.19 2.16 -19.65
N ARG A 69 5.43 2.51 -20.91
CA ARG A 69 5.98 1.60 -21.93
C ARG A 69 7.33 1.00 -21.51
N THR A 70 8.01 1.68 -20.59
CA THR A 70 9.35 1.42 -20.06
C THR A 70 9.34 0.57 -18.79
N LEU A 71 8.22 0.48 -18.06
CA LEU A 71 8.16 -0.27 -16.80
C LEU A 71 7.67 -1.71 -17.01
N GLN A 72 8.49 -2.66 -16.57
CA GLN A 72 8.09 -4.07 -16.46
C GLN A 72 7.14 -4.27 -15.26
N ARG A 73 6.35 -5.36 -15.25
CA ARG A 73 5.39 -5.67 -14.17
C ARG A 73 6.04 -5.71 -12.78
N ASP A 74 7.27 -6.19 -12.72
CA ASP A 74 8.04 -6.31 -11.47
C ASP A 74 8.77 -5.02 -11.08
N SER A 75 8.55 -3.92 -11.80
CA SER A 75 9.18 -2.63 -11.48
C SER A 75 8.68 -2.12 -10.14
N LYS A 76 9.63 -1.72 -9.29
CA LYS A 76 9.39 -1.30 -7.91
C LYS A 76 9.42 0.21 -7.80
N VAL A 77 8.59 0.78 -6.92
CA VAL A 77 8.51 2.24 -6.71
C VAL A 77 9.86 2.83 -6.27
N ALA A 78 10.74 2.01 -5.71
CA ALA A 78 12.10 2.38 -5.35
C ALA A 78 12.92 2.99 -6.51
N ILE A 79 12.59 2.72 -7.79
CA ILE A 79 13.28 3.37 -8.92
C ILE A 79 13.10 4.90 -8.90
N PHE A 80 11.99 5.38 -8.33
CA PHE A 80 11.65 6.79 -8.25
C PHE A 80 12.18 7.43 -6.97
N ILE A 81 12.92 6.70 -6.14
CA ILE A 81 13.40 7.17 -4.84
C ILE A 81 14.92 7.25 -4.89
N THR A 82 15.48 8.43 -4.60
CA THR A 82 16.93 8.64 -4.50
C THR A 82 17.50 8.00 -3.24
N ARG A 83 18.83 7.86 -3.16
CA ARG A 83 19.51 7.31 -1.98
C ARG A 83 19.23 8.11 -0.70
N GLU A 84 18.91 9.39 -0.86
CA GLU A 84 18.56 10.33 0.22
C GLU A 84 17.09 10.20 0.65
N ARG A 85 16.37 9.15 0.21
CA ARG A 85 14.94 8.90 0.49
C ARG A 85 14.03 10.04 0.02
N ARG A 86 14.36 10.65 -1.13
CA ARG A 86 13.55 11.68 -1.77
C ARG A 86 13.00 11.17 -3.09
N TRP A 87 11.87 11.70 -3.53
CA TRP A 87 11.38 11.45 -4.88
C TRP A 87 12.35 12.04 -5.91
N ASN A 88 12.69 11.25 -6.92
CA ASN A 88 13.46 11.70 -8.07
C ASN A 88 12.54 12.47 -9.00
N SER A 89 12.53 13.79 -8.85
CA SER A 89 11.73 14.75 -9.63
C SER A 89 11.96 14.66 -11.13
N ASP A 90 13.17 14.28 -11.55
CA ASP A 90 13.58 14.25 -12.95
C ASP A 90 13.05 12.99 -13.64
N LEU A 91 13.15 11.84 -12.98
CA LEU A 91 12.52 10.59 -13.44
C LEU A 91 10.99 10.70 -13.42
N GLY A 92 10.44 11.36 -12.40
CA GLY A 92 9.00 11.56 -12.28
C GLY A 92 8.41 12.29 -13.48
N LYS A 93 9.07 13.33 -14.00
CA LYS A 93 8.57 14.08 -15.17
C LYS A 93 8.68 13.33 -16.50
N VAL A 94 9.62 12.38 -16.60
CA VAL A 94 9.85 11.61 -17.83
C VAL A 94 8.88 10.43 -17.93
N GLU A 95 8.52 9.85 -16.79
CA GLU A 95 7.67 8.66 -16.71
C GLU A 95 6.20 9.02 -16.41
N PHE A 96 5.92 9.94 -15.50
CA PHE A 96 4.51 10.29 -15.24
C PHE A 96 3.97 11.17 -16.36
N LEU A 97 2.82 10.77 -16.93
CA LEU A 97 2.03 11.67 -17.75
C LEU A 97 1.59 12.87 -16.90
N PRO A 98 1.24 14.02 -17.50
CA PRO A 98 0.67 15.15 -16.77
C PRO A 98 -0.55 14.76 -15.93
N GLU A 99 -1.25 13.70 -16.35
CA GLU A 99 -2.40 13.13 -15.67
C GLU A 99 -2.02 12.34 -14.40
N ASP A 100 -0.78 11.83 -14.33
CA ASP A 100 -0.23 11.06 -13.22
C ASP A 100 0.65 11.92 -12.27
N ALA A 101 0.86 13.20 -12.58
CA ALA A 101 1.67 14.17 -11.83
C ALA A 101 0.93 14.81 -10.64
#